data_AF-A0A9E3VMH8-F1
#
_entry.id   AF-A0A9E3VMH8-F1
#
_cell.length_a   1.000
_cell.length_b   1.000
_cell.length_c   1.000
_cell.angle_alpha   90.00
_cell.angle_beta   90.00
_cell.angle_gamma   90.00
#
_symmetry.space_group_name_H-M   'P 1'
#
loop_
_entity.id
_entity.type
_entity.pdbx_description
1 polymer ?
#
loop_
_entity_poly.entity_id
_entity_poly.type
_entity_poly.pdbx_seq_one_letter_code
_entity_poly.pdbx_strand_id
1 'polypeptide(L)'
;MKLLQLPPTELRRQLAGEGIWMRTGPFSLKVQSRFPYVAEGLAELYGQFEVRSTHEAFADFHVSVNAPANLRRWLRPQAAFSFDGMQPFKPLPRDQAFPMLEWGLNWCVSTQAHQYLIIHAAVVEKNGLAAILPAPPGSGKSTLTAGLVLSGWRLLSDELTLIDRKSGQLQPLPRPVSLKNQSIDVIRQFNPDVYINRASHDTIKGTVAHMRPPRDSVLRQHETARPGWVIFPKWEAGATTCLTPRSKAQTFMFLAQNAFNYSHLGADGFRVGTALVDQTACYDFRYSQLPEAIAAFDRLADTIKPA
;
A
#
# COMPACT_ATOMS: atom_id res chain seq x y z
N MET A 1 19.01 3.29 -12.06
CA MET A 1 18.43 4.62 -12.30
C MET A 1 17.12 4.73 -11.52
N LYS A 2 16.79 5.91 -10.97
CA LYS A 2 15.50 6.17 -10.32
C LYS A 2 14.52 6.82 -11.31
N LEU A 3 13.22 6.63 -11.12
CA LEU A 3 12.19 7.14 -12.02
C LEU A 3 12.24 8.67 -12.18
N LEU A 4 12.48 9.41 -11.10
CA LEU A 4 12.59 10.88 -11.12
C LEU A 4 13.74 11.39 -12.00
N GLN A 5 14.69 10.53 -12.36
CA GLN A 5 15.83 10.88 -13.22
C GLN A 5 15.45 10.81 -14.71
N LEU A 6 14.30 10.23 -15.05
CA LEU A 6 13.79 10.24 -16.42
C LEU A 6 13.11 11.59 -16.71
N PRO A 7 13.48 12.28 -17.81
CA PRO A 7 12.77 13.46 -18.25
C PRO A 7 11.26 13.18 -18.45
N PRO A 8 10.34 14.10 -18.09
CA PRO A 8 8.90 13.87 -18.23
C PRO A 8 8.45 13.50 -19.65
N THR A 9 9.10 14.05 -20.68
CA THR A 9 8.85 13.73 -22.09
C THR A 9 9.25 12.30 -22.43
N GLU A 10 10.39 11.85 -21.90
CA GLU A 10 10.90 10.49 -22.06
C GLU A 10 9.98 9.48 -21.37
N LEU A 11 9.59 9.77 -20.12
CA LEU A 11 8.67 8.94 -19.35
C LEU A 11 7.34 8.74 -20.09
N ARG A 12 6.75 9.83 -20.60
CA ARG A 12 5.51 9.76 -21.39
C ARG A 12 5.69 8.94 -22.68
N ARG A 13 6.82 9.10 -23.37
CA ARG A 13 7.13 8.35 -24.60
C ARG A 13 7.25 6.85 -24.31
N GLN A 14 8.02 6.46 -23.29
CA GLN A 14 8.19 5.06 -22.93
C GLN A 14 6.87 4.43 -22.49
N LEU A 15 6.10 5.09 -21.61
CA LEU A 15 4.78 4.62 -21.17
C LEU A 15 3.79 4.42 -22.33
N ALA A 16 3.82 5.28 -23.34
CA ALA A 16 2.94 5.18 -24.51
C ALA A 16 3.38 4.11 -25.53
N GLY A 17 4.65 3.70 -25.48
CA GLY A 17 5.28 2.70 -26.34
C GLY A 17 5.50 1.37 -25.63
N GLU A 18 6.77 0.96 -25.48
CA GLU A 18 7.15 -0.35 -24.92
C GLU A 18 6.78 -0.51 -23.44
N GLY A 19 6.62 0.58 -22.70
CA GLY A 19 6.36 0.60 -21.25
C GLY A 19 7.61 0.96 -20.44
N ILE A 20 7.41 1.09 -19.14
CA ILE A 20 8.49 1.32 -18.17
C ILE A 20 8.56 0.15 -17.19
N TRP A 21 9.77 -0.36 -16.98
CA TRP A 21 10.03 -1.42 -16.01
C TRP A 21 10.44 -0.80 -14.70
N MET A 22 9.64 -1.03 -13.65
CA MET A 22 9.91 -0.50 -12.32
C MET A 22 9.92 -1.62 -11.29
N ARG A 23 10.70 -1.46 -10.23
CA ARG A 23 10.67 -2.37 -9.10
C ARG A 23 9.95 -1.75 -7.92
N THR A 24 8.96 -2.45 -7.37
CA THR A 24 8.26 -2.06 -6.13
C THR A 24 8.26 -3.23 -5.15
N GLY A 25 8.96 -3.10 -4.03
CA GLY A 25 9.14 -4.20 -3.08
C GLY A 25 9.76 -5.42 -3.76
N PRO A 26 9.18 -6.63 -3.60
CA PRO A 26 9.70 -7.83 -4.25
C PRO A 26 9.35 -7.93 -5.74
N PHE A 27 8.47 -7.07 -6.29
CA PHE A 27 7.91 -7.23 -7.63
C PHE A 27 8.56 -6.33 -8.68
N SER A 28 8.71 -6.88 -9.89
CA SER A 28 9.04 -6.17 -11.12
C SER A 28 7.76 -5.91 -11.92
N LEU A 29 7.52 -4.64 -12.26
CA LEU A 29 6.31 -4.18 -12.94
C LEU A 29 6.69 -3.62 -14.31
N LYS A 30 5.95 -3.98 -15.35
CA LYS A 30 5.95 -3.26 -16.62
C LYS A 30 4.68 -2.45 -16.72
N VAL A 31 4.80 -1.13 -16.74
CA VAL A 31 3.65 -0.22 -16.79
C VAL A 31 3.57 0.45 -18.16
N GLN A 32 2.38 0.46 -18.75
CA GLN A 32 2.07 1.15 -20.00
C GLN A 32 0.85 2.07 -19.83
N SER A 33 0.89 3.26 -20.39
CA SER A 33 -0.25 4.18 -20.41
C SER A 33 -0.03 5.30 -21.42
N ARG A 34 -1.08 5.63 -22.17
CA ARG A 34 -1.14 6.82 -23.03
C ARG A 34 -1.71 8.04 -22.32
N PHE A 35 -2.10 7.93 -21.04
CA PHE A 35 -2.64 9.05 -20.28
C PHE A 35 -1.52 9.88 -19.64
N PRO A 36 -1.40 11.19 -19.95
CA PRO A 36 -0.39 12.05 -19.35
C PRO A 36 -0.46 12.08 -17.82
N TYR A 37 -1.66 12.03 -17.25
CA TYR A 37 -1.89 12.04 -15.80
C TYR A 37 -1.35 10.78 -15.10
N VAL A 38 -1.26 9.63 -15.81
CA VAL A 38 -0.60 8.44 -15.25
C VAL A 38 0.91 8.65 -15.19
N ALA A 39 1.51 9.24 -16.22
CA ALA A 39 2.93 9.58 -16.21
C ALA A 39 3.27 10.61 -15.12
N GLU A 40 2.42 11.61 -14.92
CA GLU A 40 2.54 12.60 -13.85
C GLU A 40 2.45 11.94 -12.47
N GLY A 41 1.39 11.16 -12.22
CA GLY A 41 1.26 10.46 -10.94
C GLY A 41 2.42 9.49 -10.65
N LEU A 42 2.96 8.82 -11.67
CA LEU A 42 4.15 7.99 -11.54
C LEU A 42 5.39 8.83 -11.19
N ALA A 43 5.67 9.92 -11.92
CA ALA A 43 6.80 10.80 -11.61
C ALA A 43 6.69 11.38 -10.19
N GLU A 44 5.47 11.79 -9.80
CA GLU A 44 5.19 12.43 -8.53
C GLU A 44 5.17 11.47 -7.36
N LEU A 45 4.71 10.22 -7.50
CA LEU A 45 4.54 9.31 -6.36
C LEU A 45 5.56 8.17 -6.36
N TYR A 46 6.09 7.80 -7.52
CA TYR A 46 7.04 6.72 -7.71
C TYR A 46 8.45 7.20 -8.05
N GLY A 47 8.74 8.50 -7.99
CA GLY A 47 10.02 9.06 -8.41
C GLY A 47 11.26 8.37 -7.82
N GLN A 48 11.19 7.89 -6.57
CA GLN A 48 12.31 7.24 -5.86
C GLN A 48 12.49 5.76 -6.20
N PHE A 49 11.57 5.15 -6.95
CA PHE A 49 11.64 3.73 -7.31
C PHE A 49 12.60 3.52 -8.49
N GLU A 50 13.14 2.31 -8.56
CA GLU A 50 14.12 1.94 -9.56
C GLU A 50 13.46 1.64 -10.88
N VAL A 51 14.03 2.20 -11.95
CA VAL A 51 13.69 1.85 -13.32
C VAL A 51 14.77 0.92 -13.85
N ARG A 52 14.32 -0.20 -14.43
CA ARG A 52 15.18 -1.19 -15.08
C ARG A 52 15.29 -0.91 -16.58
N SER A 53 16.39 -1.35 -17.17
CA SER A 53 16.58 -1.22 -18.62
C SER A 53 15.63 -2.14 -19.37
N THR A 54 15.25 -1.78 -20.59
CA THR A 54 14.42 -2.63 -21.47
C THR A 54 15.09 -3.96 -21.82
N HIS A 55 16.42 -4.05 -21.67
CA HIS A 55 17.19 -5.27 -21.91
C HIS A 55 17.13 -6.27 -20.73
N GLU A 56 16.70 -5.84 -19.54
CA GLU A 56 16.44 -6.69 -18.37
C GLU A 56 14.93 -6.94 -18.22
N ALA A 57 14.30 -7.39 -19.31
CA ALA A 57 12.86 -7.29 -19.62
C ALA A 57 11.87 -8.08 -18.73
N PHE A 58 12.33 -8.80 -17.70
CA PHE A 58 11.42 -9.59 -16.86
C PHE A 58 10.54 -8.69 -15.99
N ALA A 59 9.22 -8.87 -16.09
CA ALA A 59 8.24 -8.29 -15.19
C ALA A 59 7.32 -9.39 -14.67
N ASP A 60 7.05 -9.35 -13.37
CA ASP A 60 6.04 -10.21 -12.76
C ASP A 60 4.65 -9.80 -13.24
N PHE A 61 4.42 -8.50 -13.41
CA PHE A 61 3.14 -7.97 -13.87
C PHE A 61 3.30 -7.02 -15.06
N HIS A 62 2.67 -7.35 -16.19
CA HIS A 62 2.49 -6.40 -17.30
C HIS A 62 1.12 -5.73 -17.19
N VAL A 63 1.12 -4.45 -16.85
CA VAL A 63 -0.11 -3.68 -16.62
C VAL A 63 -0.21 -2.52 -17.59
N SER A 64 -1.45 -2.23 -18.02
CA SER A 64 -1.72 -1.02 -18.78
C SER A 64 -2.99 -0.32 -18.31
N VAL A 65 -2.99 1.01 -18.39
CA VAL A 65 -4.21 1.82 -18.18
C VAL A 65 -4.38 2.73 -19.38
N ASN A 66 -5.37 2.41 -20.22
CA ASN A 66 -5.58 3.08 -21.50
C ASN A 66 -7.07 3.32 -21.76
N ALA A 67 -7.37 4.18 -22.73
CA ALA A 67 -8.74 4.35 -23.20
C ALA A 67 -9.22 3.03 -23.85
N PRO A 68 -10.45 2.56 -23.57
CA PRO A 68 -10.98 1.37 -24.22
C PRO A 68 -11.11 1.59 -25.73
N ALA A 69 -10.97 0.52 -26.51
CA ALA A 69 -11.09 0.55 -27.98
C ALA A 69 -12.57 0.61 -28.43
N ASN A 70 -13.36 1.53 -27.86
CA ASN A 70 -14.77 1.71 -28.17
C ASN A 70 -15.09 3.15 -28.58
N LEU A 71 -16.18 3.32 -29.35
CA LEU A 71 -16.62 4.63 -29.83
C LEU A 71 -17.08 5.58 -28.70
N ARG A 72 -17.35 5.05 -27.49
CA ARG A 72 -17.72 5.83 -26.30
C ARG A 72 -16.62 6.77 -25.82
N ARG A 73 -15.37 6.59 -26.27
CA ARG A 73 -14.23 7.47 -25.93
C ARG A 73 -14.49 8.96 -26.20
N TRP A 74 -15.39 9.29 -27.12
CA TRP A 74 -15.69 10.67 -27.53
C TRP A 74 -16.79 11.34 -26.71
N LEU A 75 -17.72 10.58 -26.13
CA LEU A 75 -18.87 11.11 -25.39
C LEU A 75 -18.64 11.10 -23.87
N ARG A 76 -17.98 10.05 -23.36
CA ARG A 76 -17.58 9.92 -21.95
C ARG A 76 -16.23 9.21 -21.90
N PRO A 77 -15.11 9.94 -21.87
CA PRO A 77 -13.79 9.34 -21.84
C PRO A 77 -13.61 8.44 -20.61
N GLN A 78 -13.16 7.20 -20.83
CA GLN A 78 -12.95 6.19 -19.80
C GLN A 78 -11.49 5.73 -19.78
N ALA A 79 -11.08 5.18 -18.64
CA ALA A 79 -9.85 4.42 -18.46
C ALA A 79 -10.21 2.95 -18.19
N ALA A 80 -9.48 2.04 -18.81
CA ALA A 80 -9.58 0.60 -18.59
C ALA A 80 -8.21 0.06 -18.16
N PHE A 81 -8.20 -0.73 -17.09
CA PHE A 81 -7.02 -1.44 -16.63
C PHE A 81 -6.93 -2.80 -17.32
N SER A 82 -5.73 -3.17 -17.74
CA SER A 82 -5.43 -4.51 -18.24
C SER A 82 -4.23 -5.11 -17.53
N PHE A 83 -4.27 -6.41 -17.28
CA PHE A 83 -3.18 -7.24 -16.80
C PHE A 83 -2.98 -8.39 -17.78
N ASP A 84 -1.80 -8.51 -18.39
CA ASP A 84 -1.49 -9.51 -19.45
C ASP A 84 -2.56 -9.59 -20.55
N GLY A 85 -3.10 -8.43 -20.96
CA GLY A 85 -4.16 -8.31 -21.96
C GLY A 85 -5.59 -8.59 -21.46
N MET A 86 -5.77 -9.12 -20.25
CA MET A 86 -7.07 -9.31 -19.63
C MET A 86 -7.55 -8.06 -18.87
N GLN A 87 -8.86 -7.78 -18.89
CA GLN A 87 -9.46 -6.65 -18.20
C GLN A 87 -10.29 -7.13 -16.99
N PRO A 88 -9.72 -7.13 -15.77
CA PRO A 88 -10.40 -7.67 -14.59
C PRO A 88 -11.49 -6.73 -14.02
N PHE A 89 -11.51 -5.46 -14.45
CA PHE A 89 -12.43 -4.45 -13.93
C PHE A 89 -13.24 -3.80 -15.04
N LYS A 90 -14.39 -3.24 -14.66
CA LYS A 90 -15.14 -2.33 -15.53
C LYS A 90 -14.35 -1.03 -15.73
N PRO A 91 -14.42 -0.40 -16.93
CA PRO A 91 -13.81 0.90 -17.15
C PRO A 91 -14.34 1.97 -16.19
N LEU A 92 -13.46 2.84 -15.72
CA LEU A 92 -13.78 3.99 -14.85
C LEU A 92 -13.67 5.30 -15.64
N PRO A 93 -14.19 6.41 -15.11
CA PRO A 93 -13.90 7.75 -15.64
C PRO A 93 -12.40 8.00 -15.84
N ARG A 94 -12.04 8.72 -16.91
CA ARG A 94 -10.63 8.95 -17.30
C ARG A 94 -9.79 9.63 -16.22
N ASP A 95 -10.37 10.52 -15.44
CA ASP A 95 -9.74 11.21 -14.30
C ASP A 95 -9.39 10.27 -13.14
N GLN A 96 -9.96 9.06 -13.11
CA GLN A 96 -9.63 8.00 -12.17
C GLN A 96 -8.57 7.02 -12.69
N ALA A 97 -7.91 7.33 -13.81
CA ALA A 97 -6.90 6.44 -14.42
C ALA A 97 -5.74 6.08 -13.47
N PHE A 98 -5.21 7.05 -12.72
CA PHE A 98 -4.12 6.78 -11.78
C PHE A 98 -4.59 5.97 -10.55
N PRO A 99 -5.69 6.33 -9.86
CA PRO A 99 -6.28 5.45 -8.84
C PRO A 99 -6.59 4.04 -9.35
N MET A 100 -7.03 3.90 -10.60
CA MET A 100 -7.25 2.60 -11.23
C MET A 100 -5.96 1.80 -11.38
N LEU A 101 -4.84 2.45 -11.72
CA LEU A 101 -3.51 1.80 -11.74
C LEU A 101 -3.15 1.27 -10.35
N GLU A 102 -3.26 2.10 -9.30
CA GLU A 102 -2.97 1.68 -7.93
C GLU A 102 -3.83 0.49 -7.47
N TRP A 103 -5.12 0.51 -7.80
CA TRP A 103 -6.02 -0.59 -7.49
C TRP A 103 -5.66 -1.85 -8.28
N GLY A 104 -5.36 -1.72 -9.58
CA GLY A 104 -4.97 -2.85 -10.40
C GLY A 104 -3.66 -3.49 -9.96
N LEU A 105 -2.68 -2.70 -9.52
CA LEU A 105 -1.44 -3.21 -8.93
C LEU A 105 -1.71 -4.01 -7.64
N ASN A 106 -2.58 -3.49 -6.76
CA ASN A 106 -3.00 -4.23 -5.56
C ASN A 106 -3.64 -5.58 -5.93
N TRP A 107 -4.49 -5.59 -6.95
CA TRP A 107 -5.16 -6.81 -7.40
C TRP A 107 -4.20 -7.82 -8.03
N CYS A 108 -3.21 -7.36 -8.82
CA CYS A 108 -2.18 -8.24 -9.36
C CYS A 108 -1.42 -8.94 -8.22
N VAL A 109 -0.99 -8.18 -7.22
CA VAL A 109 -0.28 -8.75 -6.05
C VAL A 109 -1.17 -9.75 -5.29
N SER A 110 -2.42 -9.40 -4.98
CA SER A 110 -3.28 -10.25 -4.16
C SER A 110 -3.71 -11.54 -4.88
N THR A 111 -3.77 -11.54 -6.21
CA THR A 111 -4.20 -12.69 -7.01
C THR A 111 -3.06 -13.58 -7.50
N GLN A 112 -1.83 -13.05 -7.62
CA GLN A 112 -0.71 -13.79 -8.21
C GLN A 112 0.37 -14.18 -7.19
N ALA A 113 0.59 -13.40 -6.12
CA ALA A 113 1.76 -13.55 -5.25
C ALA A 113 1.57 -14.57 -4.11
N HIS A 114 1.13 -15.80 -4.43
CA HIS A 114 0.81 -16.85 -3.45
C HIS A 114 2.02 -17.48 -2.73
N GLN A 115 3.25 -17.07 -3.06
CA GLN A 115 4.42 -17.33 -2.22
C GLN A 115 4.36 -16.59 -0.87
N TYR A 116 3.44 -15.63 -0.72
CA TYR A 116 3.17 -14.92 0.52
C TYR A 116 1.79 -15.28 1.08
N LEU A 117 1.64 -15.21 2.41
CA LEU A 117 0.31 -15.01 3.01
C LEU A 117 0.01 -13.51 2.92
N ILE A 118 -1.11 -13.16 2.28
CA ILE A 118 -1.46 -11.77 1.97
C ILE A 118 -2.67 -11.36 2.81
N ILE A 119 -2.48 -10.36 3.67
CA ILE A 119 -3.54 -9.85 4.56
C ILE A 119 -3.88 -8.41 4.21
N HIS A 120 -5.16 -8.06 4.23
CA HIS A 120 -5.60 -6.67 4.12
C HIS A 120 -5.31 -5.90 5.42
N ALA A 121 -4.11 -5.33 5.50
CA ALA A 121 -3.63 -4.54 6.63
C ALA A 121 -2.48 -3.63 6.20
N ALA A 122 -2.33 -2.50 6.90
CA ALA A 122 -1.16 -1.65 6.79
C ALA A 122 -0.04 -2.19 7.69
N VAL A 123 1.20 -1.86 7.37
CA VAL A 123 2.38 -2.23 8.14
C VAL A 123 3.34 -1.06 8.20
N VAL A 124 3.76 -0.74 9.42
CA VAL A 124 4.83 0.22 9.70
C VAL A 124 5.89 -0.44 10.56
N GLU A 125 7.14 -0.02 10.43
CA GLU A 125 8.29 -0.58 11.14
C GLU A 125 9.07 0.50 11.89
N LYS A 126 9.56 0.14 13.08
CA LYS A 126 10.52 0.93 13.83
C LYS A 126 11.50 -0.03 14.50
N ASN A 127 12.80 0.26 14.41
CA ASN A 127 13.88 -0.52 15.02
C ASN A 127 13.86 -2.03 14.66
N GLY A 128 13.47 -2.37 13.43
CA GLY A 128 13.39 -3.73 12.91
C GLY A 128 12.11 -4.51 13.29
N LEU A 129 11.24 -3.90 14.10
CA LEU A 129 9.96 -4.48 14.54
C LEU A 129 8.78 -3.78 13.87
N ALA A 130 7.88 -4.59 13.33
CA ALA A 130 6.73 -4.11 12.58
C ALA A 130 5.42 -4.23 13.36
N ALA A 131 4.60 -3.18 13.25
CA ALA A 131 3.21 -3.17 13.66
C ALA A 131 2.31 -3.42 12.46
N ILE A 132 1.54 -4.50 12.51
CA ILE A 132 0.52 -4.85 11.52
C ILE A 132 -0.80 -4.23 11.98
N LEU A 133 -1.44 -3.46 11.11
CA LEU A 133 -2.62 -2.65 11.41
C LEU A 133 -3.84 -3.15 10.62
N PRO A 134 -4.40 -4.32 10.98
CA PRO A 134 -5.65 -4.79 10.41
C PRO A 134 -6.80 -3.90 10.90
N ALA A 135 -7.63 -3.43 9.97
CA ALA A 135 -8.82 -2.68 10.36
C ALA A 135 -9.91 -2.78 9.28
N PRO A 136 -11.20 -2.76 9.68
CA PRO A 136 -12.29 -2.54 8.75
C PRO A 136 -12.14 -1.22 7.98
N PRO A 137 -12.78 -1.08 6.80
CA PRO A 137 -12.86 0.19 6.11
C PRO A 137 -13.45 1.29 7.01
N GLY A 138 -12.84 2.48 6.99
CA GLY A 138 -13.29 3.64 7.77
C GLY A 138 -12.74 3.75 9.18
N SER A 139 -11.96 2.78 9.67
CA SER A 139 -11.40 2.81 11.04
C SER A 139 -10.22 3.78 11.25
N GLY A 140 -9.80 4.51 10.21
CA GLY A 140 -8.67 5.46 10.28
C GLY A 140 -7.29 4.85 9.99
N LYS A 141 -7.20 3.58 9.54
CA LYS A 141 -5.94 2.86 9.26
C LYS A 141 -4.94 3.66 8.42
N SER A 142 -5.33 4.13 7.24
CA SER A 142 -4.41 4.83 6.33
C SER A 142 -3.99 6.19 6.90
N THR A 143 -4.87 6.85 7.66
CA THR A 143 -4.56 8.11 8.37
C THR A 143 -3.55 7.88 9.49
N LEU A 144 -3.73 6.84 10.31
CA LEU A 144 -2.77 6.46 11.34
C LEU A 144 -1.42 6.05 10.72
N THR A 145 -1.47 5.26 9.66
CA THR A 145 -0.27 4.83 8.91
C THR A 145 0.50 6.03 8.40
N ALA A 146 -0.17 6.99 7.75
CA ALA A 146 0.44 8.23 7.30
C ALA A 146 1.05 9.02 8.47
N GLY A 147 0.32 9.19 9.58
CA GLY A 147 0.82 9.86 10.78
C GLY A 147 2.10 9.23 11.34
N LEU A 148 2.10 7.91 11.56
CA LEU A 148 3.27 7.17 12.05
C LEU A 148 4.46 7.31 11.11
N VAL A 149 4.22 7.17 9.81
CA VAL A 149 5.26 7.24 8.77
C VAL A 149 5.88 8.64 8.69
N LEU A 150 5.06 9.68 8.80
CA LEU A 150 5.51 11.07 8.85
C LEU A 150 6.21 11.43 10.18
N SER A 151 6.11 10.56 11.18
CA SER A 151 6.79 10.69 12.48
C SER A 151 7.96 9.71 12.65
N GLY A 152 8.52 9.22 11.54
CA GLY A 152 9.79 8.47 11.54
C GLY A 152 9.64 6.95 11.58
N TRP A 153 8.42 6.41 11.55
CA TRP A 153 8.23 4.99 11.25
C TRP A 153 8.47 4.73 9.77
N ARG A 154 9.06 3.58 9.45
CA ARG A 154 9.24 3.15 8.07
C ARG A 154 7.93 2.56 7.54
N LEU A 155 7.50 3.01 6.37
CA LEU A 155 6.36 2.41 5.66
C LEU A 155 6.80 1.06 5.08
N LEU A 156 6.07 0.00 5.42
CA LEU A 156 6.17 -1.28 4.72
C LEU A 156 5.04 -1.42 3.71
N SER A 157 3.80 -1.12 4.08
CA SER A 157 2.64 -1.15 3.18
C SER A 157 1.45 -0.43 3.82
N ASP A 158 0.55 0.15 3.04
CA ASP A 158 -0.74 0.65 3.56
C ASP A 158 -1.89 -0.34 3.36
N GLU A 159 -1.84 -1.20 2.33
CA GLU A 159 -3.03 -1.98 1.92
C GLU A 159 -2.82 -3.49 1.95
N LEU A 160 -1.62 -3.97 1.62
CA LEU A 160 -1.30 -5.39 1.48
C LEU A 160 -0.11 -5.75 2.37
N THR A 161 -0.37 -6.48 3.45
CA THR A 161 0.66 -7.08 4.29
C THR A 161 1.12 -8.39 3.65
N LEU A 162 2.40 -8.48 3.29
CA LEU A 162 2.99 -9.66 2.68
C LEU A 162 3.85 -10.40 3.72
N ILE A 163 3.44 -11.60 4.10
CA ILE A 163 4.19 -12.45 5.04
C ILE A 163 4.87 -13.55 4.23
N ASP A 164 6.20 -13.59 4.28
CA ASP A 164 6.97 -14.68 3.70
C ASP A 164 6.65 -16.00 4.40
N ARG A 165 6.17 -16.98 3.63
CA ARG A 165 5.66 -18.25 4.17
C ARG A 165 6.75 -19.11 4.82
N LYS A 166 8.02 -18.88 4.47
CA LYS A 166 9.16 -19.67 4.97
C LYS A 166 9.76 -19.05 6.24
N SER A 167 10.03 -17.75 6.21
CA SER A 167 10.71 -17.02 7.29
C SER A 167 9.77 -16.36 8.29
N GLY A 168 8.49 -16.18 7.94
CA GLY A 168 7.53 -15.43 8.76
C GLY A 168 7.79 -13.92 8.82
N GLN A 169 8.76 -13.42 8.06
CA GLN A 169 9.09 -11.99 8.00
C GLN A 169 8.14 -11.23 7.06
N LEU A 170 7.96 -9.94 7.34
CA LEU A 170 7.16 -9.04 6.53
C LEU A 170 7.99 -8.50 5.37
N GLN A 171 7.48 -8.66 4.16
CA GLN A 171 8.07 -8.13 2.94
C GLN A 171 7.55 -6.71 2.67
N PRO A 172 8.44 -5.71 2.52
CA PRO A 172 8.03 -4.35 2.21
C PRO A 172 7.43 -4.25 0.80
N LEU A 173 6.34 -3.48 0.69
CA LEU A 173 5.75 -2.99 -0.55
C LEU A 173 5.33 -1.51 -0.34
N PRO A 174 6.30 -0.57 -0.19
CA PRO A 174 6.06 0.79 0.30
C PRO A 174 5.49 1.71 -0.80
N ARG A 175 4.39 1.30 -1.42
CA ARG A 175 3.65 2.08 -2.42
C ARG A 175 2.90 3.24 -1.76
N PRO A 176 2.41 4.22 -2.54
CA PRO A 176 1.73 5.40 -2.01
C PRO A 176 0.57 5.07 -1.06
N VAL A 177 0.44 5.84 0.02
CA VAL A 177 -0.63 5.65 1.02
C VAL A 177 -1.93 6.27 0.50
N SER A 178 -3.01 5.50 0.48
CA SER A 178 -4.30 5.95 -0.09
C SER A 178 -5.14 6.66 0.97
N LEU A 179 -5.16 8.00 0.92
CA LEU A 179 -5.96 8.85 1.80
C LEU A 179 -7.33 9.13 1.19
N LYS A 180 -8.35 9.22 2.05
CA LYS A 180 -9.76 9.40 1.62
C LYS A 180 -10.44 10.51 2.39
N ASN A 181 -11.26 11.28 1.70
CA ASN A 181 -12.16 12.29 2.27
C ASN A 181 -11.41 13.21 3.27
N GLN A 182 -11.89 13.30 4.52
CA GLN A 182 -11.31 14.16 5.55
C GLN A 182 -9.85 13.81 5.88
N SER A 183 -9.42 12.57 5.64
CA SER A 183 -8.05 12.13 5.93
C SER A 183 -7.00 12.90 5.12
N ILE A 184 -7.37 13.42 3.95
CA ILE A 184 -6.49 14.20 3.09
C ILE A 184 -6.10 15.50 3.82
N ASP A 185 -7.08 16.22 4.34
CA ASP A 185 -6.85 17.50 5.00
C ASP A 185 -6.22 17.33 6.39
N VAL A 186 -6.61 16.27 7.12
CA VAL A 186 -5.96 15.91 8.40
C VAL A 186 -4.45 15.72 8.21
N ILE A 187 -4.02 15.00 7.17
CA ILE A 187 -2.59 14.77 6.95
C ILE A 187 -1.87 16.02 6.43
N ARG A 188 -2.51 16.85 5.60
CA ARG A 188 -1.94 18.16 5.19
C ARG A 188 -1.72 19.09 6.37
N GLN A 189 -2.66 19.13 7.31
CA GLN A 189 -2.54 19.93 8.53
C GLN A 189 -1.46 19.36 9.46
N PHE A 190 -1.38 18.03 9.55
CA PHE A 190 -0.40 17.34 10.39
C PHE A 190 1.04 17.54 9.89
N ASN A 191 1.27 17.52 8.57
CA ASN A 191 2.58 17.77 7.98
C ASN A 191 2.41 18.58 6.66
N PRO A 192 2.59 19.91 6.69
CA PRO A 192 2.39 20.76 5.51
C PRO A 192 3.34 20.49 4.34
N ASP A 193 4.52 19.93 4.61
CA ASP A 193 5.55 19.65 3.61
C ASP A 193 5.33 18.31 2.89
N VAL A 194 4.35 17.52 3.33
CA VAL A 194 4.07 16.22 2.73
C VAL A 194 3.47 16.38 1.33
N TYR A 195 4.04 15.67 0.37
CA TYR A 195 3.48 15.61 -0.97
C TYR A 195 2.28 14.64 -0.99
N ILE A 196 1.10 15.19 -1.29
CA ILE A 196 -0.12 14.44 -1.60
C ILE A 196 -0.59 14.89 -2.98
N ASN A 197 -0.80 13.94 -3.89
CA ASN A 197 -1.20 14.26 -5.25
C ASN A 197 -2.61 14.89 -5.31
N ARG A 198 -2.99 15.35 -6.50
CA ARG A 198 -4.35 15.85 -6.75
C ARG A 198 -5.39 14.79 -6.39
N ALA A 199 -6.45 15.24 -5.71
CA ALA A 199 -7.57 14.38 -5.37
C ALA A 199 -8.40 14.01 -6.62
N SER A 200 -8.76 12.74 -6.72
CA SER A 200 -9.77 12.23 -7.65
C SER A 200 -11.12 12.19 -6.93
N HIS A 201 -12.11 12.88 -7.49
CA HIS A 201 -13.46 12.96 -6.96
C HIS A 201 -14.35 11.83 -7.53
N ASP A 202 -15.53 11.64 -6.92
CA ASP A 202 -16.57 10.71 -7.39
C ASP A 202 -16.09 9.27 -7.64
N THR A 203 -15.13 8.80 -6.84
CA THR A 203 -14.76 7.38 -6.84
C THR A 203 -15.75 6.58 -6.00
N ILE A 204 -15.82 5.26 -6.20
CA ILE A 204 -16.61 4.35 -5.34
C ILE A 204 -16.21 4.50 -3.85
N LYS A 205 -14.98 4.95 -3.57
CA LYS A 205 -14.43 5.14 -2.23
C LYS A 205 -14.52 6.60 -1.73
N GLY A 206 -15.25 7.47 -2.42
CA GLY A 206 -15.32 8.90 -2.15
C GLY A 206 -14.20 9.69 -2.84
N THR A 207 -13.73 10.78 -2.23
CA THR A 207 -12.58 11.52 -2.74
C THR A 207 -11.30 10.80 -2.31
N VAL A 208 -10.40 10.50 -3.25
CA VAL A 208 -9.14 9.77 -3.00
C VAL A 208 -7.94 10.60 -3.43
N ALA A 209 -6.92 10.64 -2.59
CA ALA A 209 -5.60 11.17 -2.94
C ALA A 209 -4.52 10.23 -2.37
N HIS A 210 -3.31 10.33 -2.91
CA HIS A 210 -2.20 9.46 -2.56
C HIS A 210 -1.06 10.28 -1.96
N MET A 211 -0.60 9.89 -0.78
CA MET A 211 0.59 10.44 -0.15
C MET A 211 1.81 9.73 -0.70
N ARG A 212 2.83 10.50 -1.10
CA ARG A 212 4.11 9.97 -1.55
C ARG A 212 4.77 9.16 -0.42
N PRO A 213 5.26 7.93 -0.68
CA PRO A 213 6.00 7.19 0.33
C PRO A 213 7.33 7.90 0.65
N PRO A 214 7.79 7.92 1.92
CA PRO A 214 9.08 8.52 2.24
C PRO A 214 10.23 7.87 1.50
N ARG A 215 11.25 8.66 1.17
CA ARG A 215 12.44 8.20 0.47
C ARG A 215 13.12 7.02 1.17
N ASP A 216 13.26 7.08 2.49
CA ASP A 216 13.89 6.03 3.29
C ASP A 216 13.16 4.68 3.14
N SER A 217 11.83 4.70 3.19
CA SER A 217 11.01 3.50 3.00
C SER A 217 11.22 2.85 1.63
N VAL A 218 11.34 3.66 0.57
CA VAL A 218 11.60 3.17 -0.79
C VAL A 218 13.04 2.65 -0.95
N LEU A 219 14.04 3.32 -0.38
CA LEU A 219 15.44 2.86 -0.43
C LEU A 219 15.60 1.50 0.26
N ARG A 220 14.93 1.34 1.40
CA ARG A 220 14.96 0.13 2.22
C ARG A 220 13.90 -0.89 1.79
N GLN A 221 13.30 -0.79 0.60
CA GLN A 221 12.18 -1.66 0.18
C GLN A 221 12.53 -3.17 0.06
N HIS A 222 13.81 -3.54 0.20
CA HIS A 222 14.28 -4.93 0.22
C HIS A 222 14.66 -5.44 1.62
N GLU A 223 14.58 -4.59 2.65
CA GLU A 223 14.86 -4.97 4.03
C GLU A 223 13.61 -5.49 4.71
N THR A 224 13.52 -6.80 4.96
CA THR A 224 12.37 -7.37 5.67
C THR A 224 12.31 -6.90 7.12
N ALA A 225 11.11 -6.96 7.72
CA ALA A 225 10.90 -6.65 9.13
C ALA A 225 10.34 -7.85 9.89
N ARG A 226 10.67 -7.94 11.18
CA ARG A 226 10.08 -8.94 12.07
C ARG A 226 8.72 -8.42 12.56
N PRO A 227 7.65 -9.21 12.50
CA PRO A 227 6.37 -8.79 13.07
C PRO A 227 6.49 -8.77 14.60
N GLY A 228 6.25 -7.60 15.21
CA GLY A 228 6.24 -7.42 16.66
C GLY A 228 4.83 -7.33 17.24
N TRP A 229 3.92 -6.69 16.49
CA TRP A 229 2.56 -6.42 16.97
C TRP A 229 1.50 -6.60 15.91
N VAL A 230 0.31 -7.00 16.35
CA VAL A 230 -0.94 -6.87 15.59
C VAL A 230 -1.85 -5.93 16.38
N ILE A 231 -2.07 -4.73 15.85
CA ILE A 231 -2.78 -3.66 16.55
C ILE A 231 -4.00 -3.29 15.71
N PHE A 232 -5.19 -3.34 16.30
CA PHE A 232 -6.45 -3.03 15.64
C PHE A 232 -6.82 -1.56 15.89
N PRO A 233 -6.47 -0.61 15.00
CA PRO A 233 -6.78 0.78 15.21
C PRO A 233 -8.27 1.07 14.98
N LYS A 234 -8.82 1.93 15.82
CA LYS A 234 -10.16 2.48 15.69
C LYS A 234 -10.14 3.96 16.08
N TRP A 235 -10.23 4.84 15.08
CA TRP A 235 -10.45 6.25 15.32
C TRP A 235 -11.89 6.50 15.78
N GLU A 236 -12.04 7.26 16.88
CA GLU A 236 -13.32 7.69 17.40
C GLU A 236 -13.20 9.13 17.91
N ALA A 237 -14.09 10.02 17.45
CA ALA A 237 -14.08 11.42 17.86
C ALA A 237 -14.17 11.56 19.39
N GLY A 238 -13.24 12.31 19.98
CA GLY A 238 -13.20 12.56 21.43
C GLY A 238 -12.82 11.36 22.30
N ALA A 239 -12.50 10.20 21.73
CA ALA A 239 -12.07 9.05 22.50
C ALA A 239 -10.71 9.28 23.17
N THR A 240 -10.58 8.82 24.40
CA THR A 240 -9.29 8.71 25.11
C THR A 240 -8.41 7.68 24.43
N THR A 241 -7.16 8.06 24.17
CA THR A 241 -6.16 7.14 23.60
C THR A 241 -5.92 5.95 24.54
N CYS A 242 -6.19 4.74 24.07
CA CYS A 242 -6.14 3.52 24.88
C CYS A 242 -5.69 2.32 24.06
N LEU A 243 -4.78 1.53 24.63
CA LEU A 243 -4.27 0.28 24.07
C LEU A 243 -4.64 -0.86 25.03
N THR A 244 -5.42 -1.83 24.58
CA THR A 244 -5.89 -2.95 25.42
C THR A 244 -5.51 -4.30 24.82
N PRO A 245 -5.02 -5.27 25.61
CA PRO A 245 -4.70 -6.61 25.10
C PRO A 245 -5.89 -7.27 24.41
N ARG A 246 -5.60 -7.97 23.30
CA ARG A 246 -6.58 -8.72 22.50
C ARG A 246 -6.27 -10.20 22.49
N SER A 247 -7.30 -11.05 22.46
CA SER A 247 -7.15 -12.50 22.34
C SER A 247 -6.45 -12.89 21.05
N LYS A 248 -5.40 -13.72 21.16
CA LYS A 248 -4.70 -14.32 20.01
C LYS A 248 -5.65 -15.08 19.09
N ALA A 249 -6.58 -15.87 19.65
CA ALA A 249 -7.55 -16.63 18.84
C ALA A 249 -8.46 -15.69 18.01
N GLN A 250 -8.95 -14.61 18.62
CA GLN A 250 -9.76 -13.60 17.91
C GLN A 250 -8.96 -12.85 16.85
N THR A 251 -7.69 -12.53 17.14
CA THR A 251 -6.77 -11.95 16.16
C THR A 251 -6.59 -12.88 14.96
N PHE A 252 -6.28 -14.15 15.20
CA PHE A 252 -6.09 -15.14 14.14
C PHE A 252 -7.33 -15.27 13.25
N MET A 253 -8.53 -15.39 13.86
CA MET A 253 -9.79 -15.45 13.11
C MET A 253 -10.01 -14.21 12.23
N PHE A 254 -9.73 -13.02 12.75
CA PHE A 254 -9.85 -11.80 11.96
C PHE A 254 -8.87 -11.79 10.78
N LEU A 255 -7.59 -12.11 11.03
CA LEU A 255 -6.56 -12.12 10.01
C LEU A 255 -6.87 -13.15 8.90
N ALA A 256 -7.35 -14.34 9.27
CA ALA A 256 -7.74 -15.38 8.33
C ALA A 256 -8.93 -14.93 7.45
N GLN A 257 -9.93 -14.26 8.03
CA GLN A 257 -11.08 -13.73 7.29
C GLN A 257 -10.72 -12.58 6.34
N ASN A 258 -9.67 -11.82 6.66
CA ASN A 258 -9.22 -10.66 5.88
C ASN A 258 -7.98 -10.96 5.02
N ALA A 259 -7.60 -12.23 4.90
CA ALA A 259 -6.52 -12.68 4.05
C ALA A 259 -7.04 -13.03 2.64
N PHE A 260 -6.37 -12.51 1.61
CA PHE A 260 -6.80 -12.64 0.21
C PHE A 260 -6.70 -14.06 -0.33
N ASN A 261 -5.75 -14.84 0.19
CA ASN A 261 -5.41 -16.16 -0.34
C ASN A 261 -5.41 -17.25 0.73
N TYR A 262 -6.03 -17.02 1.89
CA TYR A 262 -6.03 -17.98 3.00
C TYR A 262 -6.59 -19.34 2.57
N SER A 263 -7.75 -19.37 1.91
CA SER A 263 -8.36 -20.61 1.40
C SER A 263 -7.51 -21.28 0.33
N HIS A 264 -6.75 -20.52 -0.48
CA HIS A 264 -5.84 -21.08 -1.49
C HIS A 264 -4.61 -21.73 -0.86
N LEU A 265 -4.11 -21.17 0.24
CA LEU A 265 -2.94 -21.71 0.96
C LEU A 265 -3.30 -22.90 1.87
N GLY A 266 -4.57 -23.05 2.24
CA GLY A 266 -5.04 -24.17 3.06
C GLY A 266 -4.24 -24.32 4.36
N ALA A 267 -3.72 -25.53 4.59
CA ALA A 267 -2.96 -25.85 5.80
C ALA A 267 -1.71 -24.95 5.99
N ASP A 268 -1.08 -24.49 4.91
CA ASP A 268 0.08 -23.60 5.00
C ASP A 268 -0.34 -22.21 5.50
N GLY A 269 -1.47 -21.70 5.02
CA GLY A 269 -2.04 -20.43 5.47
C GLY A 269 -2.35 -20.45 6.96
N PHE A 270 -2.93 -21.56 7.45
CA PHE A 270 -3.17 -21.78 8.88
C PHE A 270 -1.86 -21.74 9.67
N ARG A 271 -0.85 -22.55 9.30
CA ARG A 271 0.43 -22.61 10.04
C ARG A 271 1.14 -21.25 10.10
N VAL A 272 1.21 -20.54 8.98
CA VAL A 272 1.85 -19.21 8.91
C VAL A 272 1.07 -18.20 9.76
N GLY A 273 -0.26 -18.20 9.70
CA GLY A 273 -1.09 -17.30 10.49
C GLY A 273 -1.01 -17.58 12.00
N THR A 274 -0.96 -18.86 12.41
CA THR A 274 -0.78 -19.23 13.82
C THR A 274 0.60 -18.79 14.33
N ALA A 275 1.67 -19.09 13.60
CA ALA A 275 3.02 -18.66 13.95
C ALA A 275 3.14 -17.14 14.08
N LEU A 276 2.50 -16.39 13.17
CA LEU A 276 2.44 -14.93 13.23
C LEU A 276 1.81 -14.42 14.53
N VAL A 277 0.65 -14.97 14.90
CA VAL A 277 -0.08 -14.52 16.09
C VAL A 277 0.62 -14.98 17.37
N ASP A 278 1.30 -16.12 17.36
CA ASP A 278 2.05 -16.61 18.50
C ASP A 278 3.27 -15.75 18.82
N GLN A 279 3.96 -15.23 17.81
CA GLN A 279 5.14 -14.39 17.98
C GLN A 279 4.84 -12.89 18.16
N THR A 280 3.59 -12.46 18.05
CA THR A 280 3.20 -11.04 18.14
C THR A 280 2.38 -10.74 19.39
N ALA A 281 2.55 -9.53 19.92
CA ALA A 281 1.61 -9.00 20.90
C ALA A 281 0.39 -8.40 20.18
N CYS A 282 -0.81 -8.70 20.69
CA CYS A 282 -2.08 -8.35 20.06
C CYS A 282 -2.82 -7.30 20.88
N TYR A 283 -3.26 -6.22 20.24
CA TYR A 283 -3.95 -5.12 20.92
C TYR A 283 -5.13 -4.57 20.13
N ASP A 284 -6.17 -4.13 20.83
CA ASP A 284 -7.13 -3.16 20.33
C ASP A 284 -6.64 -1.75 20.67
N PHE A 285 -6.77 -0.81 19.74
CA PHE A 285 -6.26 0.55 19.90
C PHE A 285 -7.33 1.59 19.52
N ARG A 286 -7.77 2.38 20.51
CA ARG A 286 -8.71 3.48 20.32
C ARG A 286 -8.00 4.80 20.47
N TYR A 287 -8.31 5.77 19.61
CA TYR A 287 -7.70 7.10 19.65
C TYR A 287 -8.58 8.14 18.95
N SER A 288 -8.32 9.41 19.26
CA SER A 288 -8.96 10.56 18.58
C SER A 288 -7.95 11.53 17.96
N GLN A 289 -6.75 11.64 18.54
CA GLN A 289 -5.70 12.57 18.14
C GLN A 289 -4.46 11.83 17.61
N LEU A 290 -3.94 12.25 16.45
CA LEU A 290 -2.74 11.65 15.86
C LEU A 290 -1.49 11.75 16.74
N PRO A 291 -1.16 12.91 17.35
CA PRO A 291 0.05 13.02 18.19
C PRO A 291 0.06 12.05 19.37
N GLU A 292 -1.09 11.87 20.03
CA GLU A 292 -1.22 10.91 21.13
C GLU A 292 -1.05 9.47 20.66
N ALA A 293 -1.60 9.14 19.48
CA ALA A 293 -1.47 7.83 18.90
C ALA A 293 -0.03 7.50 18.54
N ILE A 294 0.68 8.45 17.92
CA ILE A 294 2.11 8.30 17.61
C ILE A 294 2.92 8.07 18.89
N ALA A 295 2.69 8.88 19.93
CA ALA A 295 3.38 8.72 21.20
C ALA A 295 3.11 7.36 21.87
N ALA A 296 1.90 6.81 21.72
CA ALA A 296 1.58 5.47 22.21
C ALA A 296 2.36 4.37 21.46
N PHE A 297 2.45 4.48 20.14
CA PHE A 297 3.23 3.57 19.30
C PHE A 297 4.73 3.66 19.58
N ASP A 298 5.26 4.88 19.75
CA ASP A 298 6.67 5.08 20.07
C ASP A 298 7.04 4.45 21.41
N ARG A 299 6.23 4.66 22.46
CA ARG A 299 6.42 3.97 23.75
C ARG A 299 6.39 2.45 23.59
N LEU A 300 5.49 1.92 22.76
CA LEU A 300 5.41 0.48 22.51
C LEU A 300 6.70 -0.04 21.85
N ALA A 301 7.24 0.69 20.86
CA ALA A 301 8.50 0.34 20.21
C ALA A 301 9.70 0.39 21.17
N ASP A 302 9.73 1.36 22.08
CA ASP A 302 10.83 1.56 23.03
C ASP A 302 10.86 0.48 24.14
N THR A 303 9.73 -0.16 24.44
CA THR A 303 9.67 -1.24 25.44
C THR A 303 10.39 -2.52 25.00
N ILE A 304 10.60 -2.71 23.70
CA ILE A 304 11.33 -3.88 23.17
C ILE A 304 12.74 -3.44 22.81
N LYS A 305 13.68 -3.57 23.75
CA LYS A 305 15.11 -3.45 23.41
C LYS A 305 15.48 -4.58 22.44
N PRO A 306 16.13 -4.30 21.30
CA PRO A 306 16.71 -5.36 20.50
C PRO A 306 17.71 -6.13 21.37
N ALA A 307 17.61 -7.47 21.33
CA ALA A 307 18.57 -8.38 21.94
C ALA A 307 19.94 -8.27 21.25
#